data_AF-A0A955L6I8-F1
#
_entry.id   AF-A0A955L6I8-F1
#
_cell.length_a   1.000
_cell.length_b   1.000
_cell.length_c   1.000
_cell.angle_alpha   90.00
_cell.angle_beta   90.00
_cell.angle_gamma   90.00
#
_symmetry.space_group_name_H-M   'P 1'
#
loop_
_entity.id
_entity.type
_entity.pdbx_description
1 polymer ?
#
loop_
_entity_poly.entity_id
_entity_poly.type
_entity_poly.pdbx_seq_one_letter_code
_entity_poly.pdbx_strand_id
1 'polypeptide(L)'
;MITHDIGIDLGTASTLVSLNKQGIIINEPSVVAINKLTGKVLAVGAEARRMIGRTPANIVAVKPLEDGVISDFDSTEAMIRYFIYRVYEEFPKLLKLRKPRVIIGIP
;
A
#
# COMPACT_ATOMS: atom_id res chain seq x y z
N MET A 1 -5.21 6.51 -24.20
CA MET A 1 -5.47 7.62 -23.25
C MET A 1 -5.14 7.09 -21.86
N ILE A 2 -4.07 7.59 -21.25
CA ILE A 2 -3.71 7.20 -19.87
C ILE A 2 -4.72 7.86 -18.94
N THR A 3 -5.33 7.08 -18.06
CA THR A 3 -6.34 7.55 -17.11
C THR A 3 -5.65 7.89 -15.77
N HIS A 4 -6.30 8.70 -14.94
CA HIS A 4 -5.81 9.08 -13.60
C HIS A 4 -6.61 8.38 -12.49
N ASP A 5 -7.44 7.42 -12.88
CA ASP A 5 -8.31 6.72 -11.95
C ASP A 5 -7.56 5.49 -11.42
N ILE A 6 -7.34 5.49 -10.12
CA ILE A 6 -6.70 4.40 -9.39
C ILE A 6 -7.79 3.64 -8.64
N GLY A 7 -7.90 2.34 -8.87
CA GLY A 7 -8.68 1.43 -8.03
C GLY A 7 -7.75 0.74 -7.04
N ILE A 8 -8.08 0.78 -5.75
CA ILE A 8 -7.35 0.07 -4.70
C ILE A 8 -8.31 -0.90 -4.02
N ASP A 9 -7.96 -2.18 -3.99
CA ASP A 9 -8.64 -3.19 -3.18
C ASP A 9 -7.81 -3.44 -1.93
N LEU A 10 -8.31 -2.98 -0.78
CA LEU A 10 -7.64 -3.10 0.52
C LEU A 10 -8.09 -4.37 1.23
N GLY A 11 -7.49 -5.50 0.84
CA GLY A 11 -7.73 -6.78 1.50
C GLY A 11 -6.87 -7.00 2.75
N THR A 12 -7.33 -7.83 3.67
CA THR A 12 -6.58 -8.23 4.88
C THR A 12 -5.29 -9.00 4.56
N ALA A 13 -5.27 -9.75 3.45
CA ALA A 13 -4.13 -10.55 3.03
C ALA A 13 -3.27 -9.87 1.95
N SER A 14 -3.92 -9.23 0.98
CA SER A 14 -3.28 -8.62 -0.18
C SER A 14 -3.96 -7.32 -0.55
N THR A 15 -3.16 -6.38 -1.03
CA THR A 15 -3.64 -5.13 -1.62
C THR A 15 -3.40 -5.20 -3.13
N LEU A 16 -4.47 -4.93 -3.88
CA LEU A 16 -4.41 -4.83 -5.34
C LEU A 16 -4.57 -3.38 -5.75
N VAL A 17 -3.78 -2.94 -6.72
CA VAL A 17 -3.93 -1.62 -7.33
C VAL A 17 -4.12 -1.79 -8.82
N SER A 18 -5.11 -1.08 -9.36
CA SER A 18 -5.43 -1.08 -10.77
C SER A 18 -5.49 0.34 -11.33
N LEU A 19 -5.19 0.44 -12.62
CA LEU A 19 -5.44 1.64 -13.40
C LEU A 19 -6.60 1.40 -14.37
N ASN A 20 -7.48 2.38 -14.47
CA ASN A 20 -8.59 2.31 -15.42
C ASN A 20 -8.03 2.15 -16.85
N LYS A 21 -8.55 1.15 -17.57
CA LYS A 21 -8.10 0.67 -18.90
C LYS A 21 -6.74 -0.05 -18.96
N GLN A 22 -6.09 -0.27 -17.83
CA GLN A 22 -4.82 -1.02 -17.72
C GLN A 22 -4.95 -2.31 -16.90
N GLY A 23 -5.93 -2.38 -16.00
CA GLY A 23 -6.11 -3.53 -15.12
C GLY A 23 -5.20 -3.47 -13.90
N ILE A 24 -4.96 -4.61 -13.26
CA ILE A 24 -4.15 -4.72 -12.04
C ILE A 24 -2.68 -4.51 -12.40
N ILE A 25 -2.04 -3.55 -11.71
CA ILE A 25 -0.64 -3.18 -11.88
C ILE A 25 0.20 -3.47 -10.64
N ILE A 26 -0.42 -3.52 -9.45
CA ILE A 26 0.25 -3.90 -8.19
C ILE A 26 -0.56 -5.02 -7.53
N ASN A 27 0.14 -6.04 -7.06
CA ASN A 27 -0.40 -7.10 -6.22
C ASN A 27 0.64 -7.43 -5.15
N GLU A 28 0.39 -6.94 -3.93
CA GLU A 28 1.36 -6.99 -2.84
C GLU A 28 0.68 -7.47 -1.55
N PRO A 29 1.39 -8.19 -0.65
CA PRO A 29 0.87 -8.50 0.68
C PRO A 29 0.43 -7.24 1.44
N SER A 30 -0.68 -7.30 2.17
CA SER A 30 -1.13 -6.21 3.04
C SER A 30 -0.34 -6.22 4.35
N VAL A 31 0.92 -5.81 4.27
CA VAL A 31 1.87 -5.81 5.38
C VAL A 31 2.72 -4.55 5.34
N VAL A 32 2.92 -3.93 6.50
CA VAL A 32 3.75 -2.74 6.69
C VAL A 32 4.82 -3.05 7.72
N ALA A 33 6.08 -2.74 7.43
CA ALA A 33 7.16 -2.82 8.41
C ALA A 33 7.40 -1.44 9.00
N ILE A 34 7.36 -1.32 10.32
CA ILE A 34 7.56 -0.08 11.05
C ILE A 34 8.69 -0.22 12.08
N ASN A 35 9.39 0.88 12.32
CA ASN A 35 10.24 1.01 13.50
C ASN A 35 9.37 1.42 14.69
N LYS A 36 9.23 0.54 15.69
CA LYS A 36 8.39 0.76 16.89
C LYS A 36 8.77 1.98 17.71
N LEU A 37 10.04 2.39 17.68
CA LEU A 37 10.52 3.51 18.48
C LEU A 37 10.18 4.86 17.84
N THR A 38 10.15 4.91 16.51
CA THR A 38 9.96 6.16 15.77
C THR A 38 8.62 6.24 15.04
N GLY A 39 7.87 5.15 14.96
CA GLY A 39 6.68 5.04 14.10
C GLY A 39 6.98 5.07 12.61
N LYS A 40 8.26 5.13 12.20
CA LYS A 40 8.64 5.28 10.81
C LYS A 40 8.37 3.98 10.03
N VAL A 41 7.65 4.11 8.92
CA VAL A 41 7.47 3.06 7.92
C VAL A 41 8.80 2.80 7.20
N LEU A 42 9.22 1.54 7.20
CA LEU A 42 10.47 1.07 6.60
C LEU A 42 10.25 0.39 5.27
N ALA A 43 9.18 -0.41 5.17
CA ALA A 43 8.82 -1.12 3.96
C ALA A 43 7.31 -1.41 3.95
N VAL A 44 6.76 -1.70 2.77
CA VAL A 44 5.38 -2.11 2.54
C VAL A 44 5.40 -3.31 1.58
N GLY A 45 4.39 -4.18 1.63
CA GLY A 45 4.24 -5.27 0.67
C GLY A 45 5.18 -6.44 0.93
N ALA A 46 5.69 -7.04 -0.14
CA ALA A 46 6.57 -8.20 -0.09
C ALA A 46 7.85 -7.93 0.71
N GLU A 47 8.38 -6.70 0.65
CA GLU A 47 9.56 -6.32 1.42
C GLU A 47 9.27 -6.33 2.93
N ALA A 48 8.16 -5.73 3.36
CA ALA A 48 7.73 -5.79 4.76
C ALA A 48 7.45 -7.23 5.21
N ARG A 49 6.81 -8.05 4.37
CA ARG A 49 6.55 -9.46 4.67
C ARG A 49 7.85 -10.26 4.87
N ARG A 50 8.90 -9.97 4.10
CA ARG A 50 10.22 -10.62 4.26
C ARG A 50 10.91 -10.27 5.59
N MET A 51 10.52 -9.19 6.24
CA MET A 51 11.08 -8.77 7.54
C MET A 51 10.50 -9.58 8.72
N ILE A 52 9.38 -10.27 8.55
CA ILE A 52 8.75 -11.08 9.61
C ILE A 52 9.74 -12.09 10.18
N GLY A 53 10.05 -11.98 11.47
CA GLY A 53 10.96 -12.87 12.19
C GLY A 53 12.43 -12.78 11.75
N ARG A 54 12.79 -11.77 10.94
CA ARG A 54 14.14 -11.60 10.37
C ARG A 54 14.77 -10.24 10.68
N THR A 55 14.09 -9.39 11.43
CA THR A 55 14.58 -8.06 11.83
C THR A 55 14.76 -7.95 13.35
N PRO A 56 15.59 -7.01 13.83
CA PRO A 56 15.73 -6.73 15.25
C PRO A 56 14.39 -6.34 15.92
N ALA A 57 14.32 -6.48 17.24
CA ALA A 57 13.09 -6.34 18.02
C ALA A 57 12.36 -4.99 17.89
N ASN A 58 13.08 -3.92 17.52
CA ASN A 58 12.51 -2.60 17.29
C ASN A 58 11.85 -2.44 15.91
N ILE A 59 11.97 -3.42 15.01
CA ILE A 59 11.29 -3.44 13.72
C ILE A 59 10.21 -4.52 13.78
N VAL A 60 8.97 -4.13 13.48
CA VAL A 60 7.87 -5.07 13.40
C VAL A 60 7.14 -4.95 12.08
N ALA A 61 6.67 -6.09 11.60
CA ALA A 61 5.69 -6.16 10.53
C ALA A 61 4.29 -6.18 11.15
N VAL A 62 3.43 -5.29 10.69
CA VAL A 62 2.03 -5.19 11.09
C VAL A 62 1.12 -5.47 9.90
N LYS A 63 -0.04 -6.05 10.17
CA LYS A 63 -1.14 -6.11 9.22
C LYS A 63 -2.08 -4.94 9.50
N PRO A 64 -2.21 -3.96 8.60
CA PRO A 64 -3.03 -2.77 8.83
C PRO A 64 -4.53 -3.05 8.79
N LEU A 65 -4.91 -4.22 8.25
CA LEU A 65 -6.28 -4.68 8.09
C LEU A 65 -6.41 -6.08 8.70
N GLU A 66 -7.44 -6.29 9.51
CA GLU A 66 -7.74 -7.56 10.18
C GLU A 66 -9.26 -7.76 10.21
N ASP A 67 -9.74 -8.96 9.89
CA ASP A 67 -11.18 -9.30 9.82
C ASP A 67 -12.06 -8.28 9.06
N GLY A 68 -11.47 -7.67 8.02
CA GLY A 68 -12.11 -6.70 7.14
C GLY A 68 -12.21 -5.28 7.70
N VAL A 69 -11.66 -5.03 8.89
CA VAL A 69 -11.59 -3.70 9.49
C VAL A 69 -10.17 -3.14 9.47
N ILE A 70 -10.07 -1.81 9.52
CA ILE A 70 -8.80 -1.12 9.75
C ILE A 70 -8.42 -1.33 11.22
N SER A 71 -7.35 -2.08 11.47
CA SER A 71 -6.83 -2.35 12.81
C SER A 71 -5.79 -1.32 13.25
N ASP A 72 -5.12 -0.67 12.29
CA ASP A 72 -4.12 0.36 12.52
C ASP A 72 -4.22 1.47 11.45
N PHE A 73 -4.62 2.67 11.87
CA PHE A 73 -4.87 3.79 10.95
C PHE A 73 -3.59 4.32 10.32
N ASP A 74 -2.52 4.51 11.10
CA ASP A 74 -1.26 5.08 10.61
C ASP A 74 -0.60 4.17 9.57
N SER A 75 -0.62 2.87 9.81
CA SER A 75 -0.09 1.85 8.90
C SER A 75 -0.96 1.72 7.66
N THR A 76 -2.29 1.80 7.79
CA THR A 76 -3.20 1.81 6.64
C THR A 76 -2.96 3.02 5.75
N GLU A 77 -2.88 4.21 6.34
CA GLU A 77 -2.61 5.45 5.61
C GLU A 77 -1.26 5.35 4.90
N ALA A 78 -0.21 4.91 5.59
CA ALA A 78 1.10 4.71 5.01
C ALA A 78 1.10 3.73 3.84
N MET A 79 0.37 2.62 3.97
CA MET A 79 0.25 1.61 2.91
C MET A 79 -0.47 2.16 1.67
N ILE A 80 -1.61 2.84 1.86
CA ILE A 80 -2.35 3.49 0.75
C ILE A 80 -1.45 4.52 0.06
N ARG A 81 -0.80 5.37 0.85
CA ARG A 81 0.10 6.41 0.34
C ARG A 81 1.26 5.81 -0.45
N TYR A 82 1.90 4.77 0.07
CA TYR A 82 2.97 4.05 -0.61
C TYR A 82 2.52 3.52 -1.97
N PHE A 83 1.36 2.88 -2.04
CA PHE A 83 0.85 2.34 -3.29
C PHE A 83 0.51 3.41 -4.32
N ILE A 84 -0.10 4.53 -3.90
CA ILE A 84 -0.34 5.67 -4.80
C ILE A 84 0.98 6.23 -5.35
N TYR A 85 2.01 6.37 -4.50
CA TYR A 85 3.33 6.83 -4.96
C TYR A 85 4.00 5.83 -5.90
N ARG A 86 3.92 4.53 -5.65
CA ARG A 86 4.44 3.50 -6.57
C ARG A 86 3.81 3.56 -7.95
N VAL A 87 2.51 3.78 -8.03
CA VAL A 87 1.84 3.99 -9.33
C VAL A 87 2.45 5.19 -10.06
N TYR A 88 2.76 6.28 -9.36
CA TYR A 88 3.37 7.44 -9.97
C TYR A 88 4.83 7.22 -10.42
N GLU A 89 5.60 6.43 -9.69
CA GLU A 89 6.96 6.04 -10.06
C GLU A 89 6.97 5.13 -11.30
N GLU A 90 6.08 4.15 -11.35
CA GLU A 90 5.93 3.24 -12.50
C GLU A 90 5.33 3.93 -13.74
N PHE A 91 4.48 4.96 -13.53
CA PHE A 91 3.83 5.72 -14.59
C PHE A 91 4.10 7.23 -14.49
N PRO A 92 5.33 7.73 -14.74
CA PRO A 92 5.72 9.13 -14.49
C PRO A 92 4.93 10.17 -15.29
N LYS A 93 4.29 9.76 -16.40
CA LYS A 93 3.42 10.66 -17.18
C LYS A 93 2.17 11.06 -16.39
N LEU A 94 1.72 10.26 -15.42
CA LEU A 94 0.64 10.63 -14.49
C LEU A 94 1.05 11.75 -13.53
N LEU A 95 2.34 11.86 -13.15
CA LEU A 95 2.84 12.91 -12.24
C LEU A 95 2.75 14.31 -12.84
N LYS A 96 2.76 14.43 -14.17
CA LYS A 96 2.63 15.72 -14.87
C LYS A 96 1.19 16.22 -14.96
N LEU A 97 0.24 15.48 -14.40
CA LEU A 97 -1.19 15.71 -14.52
C LEU A 97 -1.83 15.90 -13.13
N ARG A 98 -3.13 16.19 -13.09
CA ARG A 98 -3.89 16.52 -11.86
C ARG A 98 -3.86 15.37 -10.84
N LYS A 99 -4.19 15.69 -9.58
CA LYS A 99 -4.39 14.69 -8.50
C LYS A 99 -5.31 13.55 -8.99
N PRO A 100 -5.03 12.29 -8.62
CA PRO A 100 -5.75 11.16 -9.15
C PRO A 100 -7.11 11.07 -8.46
N ARG A 101 -8.06 10.44 -9.14
CA ARG A 101 -9.30 9.99 -8.48
C ARG A 101 -9.04 8.59 -7.97
N VAL A 102 -9.25 8.36 -6.69
CA VAL A 102 -9.01 7.06 -6.07
C VAL A 102 -10.35 6.47 -5.65
N ILE A 103 -10.61 5.23 -6.04
CA ILE A 103 -11.72 4.41 -5.54
C ILE A 103 -11.10 3.31 -4.70
N ILE A 104 -11.58 3.17 -3.47
CA ILE A 104 -11.08 2.16 -2.53
C ILE A 104 -12.21 1.18 -2.24
N GLY A 105 -11.97 -0.09 -2.52
CA GLY A 105 -12.78 -1.19 -2.02
C GLY A 105 -12.42 -1.44 -0.56
N ILE A 106 -13.42 -1.33 0.31
CA ILE A 106 -13.36 -1.75 1.70
C ILE A 106 -14.35 -2.90 1.89
N PRO A 107 -14.07 -3.89 2.75
CA PRO A 107 -15.01 -4.95 3.11
C PRO A 107 -16.33 -4.42 3.69
#